data_AF-A0A3B5ATY1-F1
#
_entry.id   AF-A0A3B5ATY1-F1
#
_cell.length_a   1.000
_cell.length_b   1.000
_cell.length_c   1.000
_cell.angle_alpha   90.00
_cell.angle_beta   90.00
_cell.angle_gamma   90.00
#
_symmetry.space_group_name_H-M   'P 1'
#
loop_
_entity.id
_entity.type
_entity.pdbx_description
1 polymer ?
#
loop_
_entity_poly.entity_id
_entity_poly.type
_entity_poly.pdbx_seq_one_letter_code
_entity_poly.pdbx_strand_id
1 'polypeptide(L)'
;MSAQVRLRLQPSARCLFDDPVQVTVTGLRSKQLVTMKARSTDEKGVMFSSSATYRADGSGEIHLDRDPSLSGSYVGVEPMGLLWSMKPDTLHKRFIKTNSLIPHVVKFSVHEEEEEEEEEGRMLAEVINERFLIGDGVSRLPVKEGNIRGVLFTPPGSGPFPAVLDLYTFGGGLSEKRASLLASRGFVVLTIALYRHDDMPKNIQEIHLDYFEEAIEFLKRQDKVGSKGVGVISLSKSGDLALSIASYLPGVEATVWINGCSANTLIPLYYKDRQIRSVLTFDAKKVIFTETEAVNIKYTQNSPLAEENKDALIPIEQAKGRFLFVASEEDLNWDSKAYMDEMVERLKRHGKDNFESVSYPGAGHYMEPPYGPYCPSSFHGFVGRPVLWGGEAKTHAAAEVHMWKKIQEFYRTHLSCDDTQTKPRL
;
A
#
# COMPACT_ATOMS: atom_id res chain seq x y z
N MET A 1 -13.97 43.89 -15.65
CA MET A 1 -14.30 42.50 -16.02
C MET A 1 -13.82 41.62 -14.88
N SER A 2 -14.69 40.81 -14.27
CA SER A 2 -14.24 39.83 -13.27
C SER A 2 -13.31 38.85 -13.97
N ALA A 3 -12.12 38.60 -13.40
CA ALA A 3 -11.26 37.53 -13.91
C ALA A 3 -12.02 36.19 -13.80
N GLN A 4 -11.90 35.34 -14.81
CA GLN A 4 -12.45 33.98 -14.75
C GLN A 4 -11.66 33.18 -13.70
N VAL A 5 -12.35 32.57 -12.74
CA VAL A 5 -11.73 31.69 -11.74
C VAL A 5 -11.08 30.50 -12.46
N ARG A 6 -9.84 30.17 -12.09
CA ARG A 6 -9.08 29.08 -12.67
C ARG A 6 -8.49 28.21 -11.59
N LEU A 7 -8.78 26.91 -11.69
CA LEU A 7 -8.17 25.86 -10.89
C LEU A 7 -7.07 25.18 -11.72
N ARG A 8 -5.87 25.04 -11.18
CA ARG A 8 -4.70 24.50 -11.89
C ARG A 8 -4.02 23.41 -11.08
N LEU A 9 -3.48 22.44 -11.81
CA LEU A 9 -2.68 21.33 -11.29
C LEU A 9 -1.26 21.45 -11.83
N GLN A 10 -0.26 21.36 -10.94
CA GLN A 10 1.15 21.40 -11.30
C GLN A 10 1.90 20.17 -10.76
N PRO A 11 2.92 19.67 -11.49
CA PRO A 11 3.41 20.17 -12.79
C PRO A 11 2.50 19.83 -13.98
N SER A 12 1.57 18.88 -13.81
CA SER A 12 0.67 18.40 -14.86
C SER A 12 -0.65 17.91 -14.26
N ALA A 13 -1.71 17.92 -15.07
CA ALA A 13 -2.97 17.25 -14.75
C ALA A 13 -2.87 15.71 -14.80
N ARG A 14 -1.76 15.18 -15.33
CA ARG A 14 -1.47 13.75 -15.46
C ARG A 14 -0.19 13.46 -14.68
N CYS A 15 -0.24 12.54 -13.71
CA CYS A 15 0.89 12.16 -12.86
C CYS A 15 0.79 10.70 -12.41
N LEU A 16 1.83 10.17 -11.76
CA LEU A 16 1.70 8.88 -11.08
C LEU A 16 0.78 8.99 -9.86
N PHE A 17 0.18 7.88 -9.47
CA PHE A 17 -0.71 7.78 -8.32
C PHE A 17 -0.01 8.17 -7.01
N ASP A 18 1.27 7.84 -6.86
CA ASP A 18 2.09 8.14 -5.68
C ASP A 18 2.90 9.43 -5.80
N ASP A 19 2.68 10.24 -6.86
CA ASP A 19 3.32 11.57 -6.99
C ASP A 19 2.41 12.67 -6.42
N PRO A 20 2.97 13.65 -5.68
CA PRO A 20 2.19 14.79 -5.22
C PRO A 20 1.77 15.68 -6.39
N VAL A 21 0.63 16.38 -6.23
CA VAL A 21 0.16 17.40 -7.18
C VAL A 21 -0.06 18.71 -6.43
N GLN A 22 0.46 19.81 -6.99
CA GLN A 22 0.19 21.14 -6.48
C GLN A 22 -1.13 21.63 -7.04
N VAL A 23 -2.01 22.11 -6.16
CA VAL A 23 -3.34 22.61 -6.52
C VAL A 23 -3.41 24.09 -6.21
N THR A 24 -3.74 24.90 -7.21
CA THR A 24 -3.84 26.36 -7.08
C THR A 24 -5.14 26.89 -7.67
N VAL A 25 -5.71 27.90 -7.02
CA VAL A 25 -6.89 28.62 -7.50
C VAL A 25 -6.50 30.08 -7.71
N THR A 26 -6.91 30.67 -8.83
CA THR A 26 -6.65 32.08 -9.15
C THR A 26 -7.90 32.74 -9.69
N GLY A 27 -7.97 34.08 -9.64
CA GLY A 27 -9.09 34.86 -10.16
C GLY A 27 -10.29 34.96 -9.22
N LEU A 28 -10.12 34.65 -7.93
CA LEU A 28 -11.11 34.90 -6.89
C LEU A 28 -11.13 36.38 -6.50
N ARG A 29 -12.18 36.82 -5.79
CA ARG A 29 -12.15 38.13 -5.12
C ARG A 29 -11.17 38.09 -3.95
N SER A 30 -10.59 39.25 -3.63
CA SER A 30 -9.71 39.39 -2.45
C SER A 30 -10.42 38.85 -1.21
N LYS A 31 -9.76 37.95 -0.47
CA LYS A 31 -10.29 37.33 0.76
C LYS A 31 -11.59 36.53 0.59
N GLN A 32 -11.99 36.19 -0.64
CA GLN A 32 -13.16 35.35 -0.91
C GLN A 32 -13.01 33.99 -0.23
N LEU A 33 -14.09 33.54 0.40
CA LEU A 33 -14.22 32.21 0.97
C LEU A 33 -14.81 31.28 -0.11
N VAL A 34 -14.21 30.10 -0.29
CA VAL A 34 -14.65 29.10 -1.26
C VAL A 34 -14.53 27.70 -0.68
N THR A 35 -15.36 26.78 -1.16
CA THR A 35 -15.25 25.37 -0.83
C THR A 35 -14.61 24.62 -1.99
N MET A 36 -13.50 23.94 -1.72
CA MET A 36 -12.88 23.02 -2.66
C MET A 36 -13.39 21.61 -2.40
N LYS A 37 -13.69 20.87 -3.47
CA LYS A 37 -14.13 19.48 -3.40
C LYS A 37 -13.22 18.61 -4.27
N ALA A 38 -13.03 17.37 -3.84
CA ALA A 38 -12.48 16.33 -4.71
C ALA A 38 -13.40 15.12 -4.72
N ARG A 39 -13.64 14.57 -5.90
CA ARG A 39 -14.50 13.40 -6.11
C ARG A 39 -13.83 12.38 -7.01
N SER A 40 -14.00 11.11 -6.70
CA SER A 40 -13.58 10.01 -7.56
C SER A 40 -14.46 8.78 -7.36
N THR A 41 -14.63 8.00 -8.41
CA THR A 41 -15.21 6.66 -8.35
C THR A 41 -14.10 5.61 -8.44
N ASP A 42 -14.15 4.60 -7.59
CA ASP A 42 -13.20 3.49 -7.59
C ASP A 42 -13.54 2.41 -8.63
N GLU A 43 -12.72 1.36 -8.73
CA GLU A 43 -12.93 0.27 -9.71
C GLU A 43 -14.15 -0.61 -9.40
N LYS A 44 -14.79 -0.44 -8.24
CA LYS A 44 -16.03 -1.11 -7.86
C LYS A 44 -17.25 -0.22 -8.03
N GLY A 45 -17.09 0.99 -8.55
CA GLY A 45 -18.19 1.94 -8.75
C GLY A 45 -18.57 2.71 -7.48
N VAL A 46 -17.77 2.63 -6.42
CA VAL A 46 -18.04 3.37 -5.17
C VAL A 46 -17.50 4.79 -5.31
N MET A 47 -18.34 5.78 -5.03
CA MET A 47 -17.95 7.18 -4.99
C MET A 47 -17.26 7.52 -3.68
N PHE A 48 -16.16 8.25 -3.79
CA PHE A 48 -15.36 8.80 -2.72
C PHE A 48 -15.28 10.32 -2.89
N SER A 49 -15.46 11.05 -1.80
CA SER A 49 -15.42 12.51 -1.83
C SER A 49 -14.77 13.13 -0.59
N SER A 50 -14.19 14.31 -0.78
CA SER A 50 -13.71 15.18 0.28
C SER A 50 -14.06 16.63 -0.04
N SER A 51 -14.05 17.47 0.99
CA SER A 51 -14.21 18.91 0.88
C SER A 51 -13.33 19.65 1.88
N ALA A 52 -12.92 20.86 1.53
CA ALA A 52 -12.15 21.74 2.41
C ALA A 52 -12.42 23.20 2.05
N THR A 53 -12.64 24.03 3.06
CA THR A 53 -12.93 25.47 2.87
C THR A 53 -11.65 26.29 2.96
N TYR A 54 -11.47 27.20 2.02
CA TYR A 54 -10.26 28.03 1.89
C TYR A 54 -10.60 29.50 1.69
N ARG A 55 -9.74 30.37 2.23
CA ARG A 55 -9.84 31.81 2.03
C ARG A 55 -8.73 32.28 1.10
N ALA A 56 -9.11 32.93 0.00
CA ALA A 56 -8.16 33.55 -0.93
C ALA A 56 -7.29 34.62 -0.24
N ASP A 57 -6.09 34.82 -0.76
CA ASP A 57 -5.21 35.89 -0.31
C ASP A 57 -5.67 37.28 -0.82
N GLY A 58 -4.81 38.29 -0.62
CA GLY A 58 -5.11 39.67 -1.06
C GLY A 58 -5.26 39.80 -2.58
N SER A 59 -4.57 38.94 -3.33
CA SER A 59 -4.57 38.88 -4.80
C SER A 59 -5.69 38.00 -5.37
N GLY A 60 -6.47 37.32 -4.53
CA GLY A 60 -7.51 36.39 -5.01
C GLY A 60 -6.96 35.04 -5.44
N GLU A 61 -5.87 34.58 -4.80
CA GLU A 61 -5.26 33.28 -5.05
C GLU A 61 -5.34 32.37 -3.82
N ILE A 62 -5.35 31.06 -4.06
CA ILE A 62 -5.23 30.01 -3.05
C ILE A 62 -4.19 29.02 -3.53
N HIS A 63 -3.24 28.68 -2.66
CA HIS A 63 -2.21 27.67 -2.89
C HIS A 63 -2.29 26.62 -1.78
N LEU A 64 -2.63 25.37 -2.10
CA LEU A 64 -2.94 24.35 -1.07
C LEU A 64 -1.71 23.92 -0.24
N ASP A 65 -0.51 24.21 -0.73
CA ASP A 65 0.76 23.97 -0.04
C ASP A 65 1.19 25.11 0.90
N ARG A 66 0.45 26.22 0.89
CA ARG A 66 0.72 27.42 1.71
C ARG A 66 -0.47 27.78 2.59
N ASP A 67 -1.66 27.77 2.02
CA ASP A 67 -2.88 28.30 2.64
C ASP A 67 -3.63 27.18 3.38
N PRO A 68 -4.00 27.38 4.65
CA PRO A 68 -4.63 26.33 5.44
C PRO A 68 -6.10 26.14 5.04
N SER A 69 -6.53 24.87 5.00
CA SER A 69 -7.96 24.54 5.07
C SER A 69 -8.50 25.01 6.42
N LEU A 70 -9.66 25.67 6.40
CA LEU A 70 -10.31 26.24 7.59
C LEU A 70 -11.33 25.29 8.21
N SER A 71 -11.93 24.42 7.40
CA SER A 71 -12.94 23.44 7.81
C SER A 71 -13.13 22.38 6.72
N GLY A 72 -13.93 21.34 7.03
CA GLY A 72 -14.26 20.27 6.10
C GLY A 72 -13.64 18.93 6.50
N SER A 73 -13.20 18.16 5.52
CA SER A 73 -12.64 16.82 5.69
C SER A 73 -11.28 16.81 6.39
N TYR A 74 -10.57 17.94 6.38
CA TYR A 74 -9.31 18.17 7.09
C TYR A 74 -9.11 19.68 7.32
N VAL A 75 -8.17 20.03 8.20
CA VAL A 75 -7.86 21.41 8.59
C VAL A 75 -6.35 21.61 8.59
N GLY A 76 -5.89 22.83 8.31
CA GLY A 76 -4.47 23.18 8.23
C GLY A 76 -3.88 23.06 6.83
N VAL A 77 -2.56 23.23 6.72
CA VAL A 77 -1.83 23.19 5.45
C VAL A 77 -1.54 21.74 5.09
N GLU A 78 -2.39 21.17 4.24
CA GLU A 78 -2.32 19.77 3.80
C GLU A 78 -2.42 19.74 2.26
N PRO A 79 -1.29 19.83 1.52
CA PRO A 79 -1.30 19.96 0.06
C PRO A 79 -2.07 18.84 -0.65
N MET A 80 -1.99 17.63 -0.09
CA MET A 80 -2.62 16.41 -0.60
C MET A 80 -3.90 16.03 0.18
N GLY A 81 -4.38 16.93 1.05
CA GLY A 81 -5.53 16.76 1.94
C GLY A 81 -6.76 16.20 1.23
N LEU A 82 -7.14 16.86 0.13
CA LEU A 82 -8.30 16.46 -0.69
C LEU A 82 -8.21 15.03 -1.22
N LEU A 83 -7.03 14.44 -1.40
CA LEU A 83 -6.89 13.06 -1.88
C LEU A 83 -6.99 12.04 -0.75
N TRP A 84 -6.17 12.17 0.30
CA TRP A 84 -6.13 11.17 1.36
C TRP A 84 -7.36 11.21 2.28
N SER A 85 -8.04 12.36 2.35
CA SER A 85 -9.19 12.54 3.24
C SER A 85 -10.52 12.15 2.60
N MET A 86 -10.53 11.62 1.37
CA MET A 86 -11.79 11.19 0.76
C MET A 86 -12.44 10.09 1.57
N LYS A 87 -13.77 10.15 1.69
CA LYS A 87 -14.57 9.12 2.34
C LYS A 87 -15.58 8.56 1.33
N PRO A 88 -15.90 7.27 1.43
CA PRO A 88 -16.94 6.70 0.60
C PRO A 88 -18.32 7.24 1.02
N ASP A 89 -19.23 7.36 0.07
CA ASP A 89 -20.63 7.70 0.38
C ASP A 89 -21.35 6.58 1.15
N THR A 90 -20.77 5.38 1.17
CA THR A 90 -21.25 4.22 1.93
C THR A 90 -20.22 3.80 2.97
N LEU A 91 -20.66 3.59 4.21
CA LEU A 91 -19.81 3.14 5.31
C LEU A 91 -19.07 1.82 4.96
N HIS A 92 -17.93 1.63 5.60
CA HIS A 92 -17.14 0.39 5.54
C HIS A 92 -16.70 -0.04 4.12
N LYS A 93 -16.52 0.93 3.23
CA LYS A 93 -15.94 0.71 1.89
C LYS A 93 -14.49 1.17 1.85
N ARG A 94 -13.60 0.25 1.47
CA ARG A 94 -12.20 0.55 1.17
C ARG A 94 -12.09 0.96 -0.30
N PHE A 95 -11.29 1.97 -0.58
CA PHE A 95 -11.00 2.41 -1.93
C PHE A 95 -10.24 1.32 -2.72
N ILE A 96 -10.76 0.92 -3.88
CA ILE A 96 -10.17 -0.13 -4.73
C ILE A 96 -9.54 0.47 -5.99
N LYS A 97 -8.21 0.32 -6.07
CA LYS A 97 -7.42 0.60 -7.27
C LYS A 97 -6.37 -0.49 -7.47
N THR A 98 -6.68 -1.51 -8.25
CA THR A 98 -5.80 -2.68 -8.47
C THR A 98 -5.40 -2.86 -9.93
N ASN A 99 -6.15 -2.34 -10.90
CA ASN A 99 -5.86 -2.48 -12.32
C ASN A 99 -4.92 -1.37 -12.81
N SER A 100 -3.71 -1.70 -13.29
CA SER A 100 -2.75 -0.68 -13.71
C SER A 100 -3.06 -0.04 -15.07
N LEU A 101 -3.95 -0.63 -15.88
CA LEU A 101 -4.26 -0.16 -17.24
C LEU A 101 -5.22 1.03 -17.31
N ILE A 102 -5.96 1.30 -16.22
CA ILE A 102 -6.96 2.37 -16.17
C ILE A 102 -6.47 3.42 -15.17
N PRO A 103 -6.36 4.70 -15.53
CA PRO A 103 -5.98 5.73 -14.56
C PRO A 103 -7.06 5.91 -13.49
N HIS A 104 -6.65 6.30 -12.30
CA HIS A 104 -7.57 6.84 -11.30
C HIS A 104 -7.88 8.29 -11.65
N VAL A 105 -9.16 8.65 -11.76
CA VAL A 105 -9.59 9.97 -12.20
C VAL A 105 -10.20 10.73 -11.02
N VAL A 106 -9.54 11.82 -10.63
CA VAL A 106 -10.02 12.70 -9.56
C VAL A 106 -10.50 14.01 -10.16
N LYS A 107 -11.74 14.40 -9.87
CA LYS A 107 -12.29 15.71 -10.21
C LYS A 107 -12.09 16.64 -9.04
N PHE A 108 -11.34 17.72 -9.26
CA PHE A 108 -11.22 18.82 -8.31
C PHE A 108 -12.12 19.96 -8.76
N SER A 109 -12.89 20.53 -7.85
CA SER A 109 -13.78 21.67 -8.14
C SER A 109 -13.70 22.73 -7.05
N VAL A 110 -13.96 23.98 -7.44
CA VAL A 110 -14.08 25.13 -6.54
C VAL A 110 -15.51 25.63 -6.61
N HIS A 111 -16.13 25.86 -5.46
CA HIS A 111 -17.51 26.31 -5.31
C HIS A 111 -17.56 27.62 -4.51
N GLU A 112 -18.53 28.47 -4.81
CA GLU A 112 -18.91 29.55 -3.89
C GLU A 112 -19.36 28.96 -2.54
N GLU A 113 -19.14 29.72 -1.46
CA GLU A 113 -19.67 29.37 -0.16
C GLU A 113 -21.20 29.36 -0.20
N GLU A 114 -21.81 28.43 0.51
CA GLU A 114 -23.26 28.26 0.57
C GLU A 114 -23.93 29.51 1.18
N GLU A 115 -24.90 30.10 0.48
CA GLU A 115 -25.98 30.85 1.13
C GLU A 115 -27.03 29.82 1.56
N GLU A 116 -27.62 29.97 2.75
CA GLU A 116 -28.34 28.95 3.56
C GLU A 116 -29.49 28.14 2.88
N GLU A 117 -29.76 28.32 1.58
CA GLU A 117 -30.90 27.72 0.87
C GLU A 117 -30.56 26.88 -0.40
N GLU A 118 -29.30 26.78 -0.86
CA GLU A 118 -28.93 25.89 -1.98
C GLU A 118 -28.11 24.67 -1.52
N GLU A 119 -28.52 23.45 -1.89
CA GLU A 119 -27.84 22.18 -1.55
C GLU A 119 -26.40 22.07 -2.11
N GLU A 120 -26.02 22.91 -3.07
CA GLU A 120 -24.66 22.96 -3.58
C GLU A 120 -24.29 24.34 -4.13
N GLY A 121 -23.39 25.06 -3.45
CA GLY A 121 -22.90 26.36 -3.91
C GLY A 121 -22.37 26.32 -5.36
N ARG A 122 -22.63 27.40 -6.12
CA ARG A 122 -22.30 27.49 -7.55
C ARG A 122 -20.85 27.10 -7.83
N MET A 123 -20.64 26.16 -8.76
CA MET A 123 -19.30 25.78 -9.21
C MET A 123 -18.64 26.90 -10.02
N LEU A 124 -17.44 27.30 -9.59
CA LEU A 124 -16.62 28.35 -10.20
C LEU A 124 -15.63 27.81 -11.22
N ALA A 125 -15.02 26.65 -10.94
CA ALA A 125 -14.05 25.99 -11.81
C ALA A 125 -13.94 24.49 -11.48
N GLU A 126 -13.55 23.69 -12.47
CA GLU A 126 -13.24 22.26 -12.33
C GLU A 126 -11.95 21.93 -13.10
N VAL A 127 -11.19 20.96 -12.60
CA VAL A 127 -10.09 20.33 -13.33
C VAL A 127 -10.06 18.83 -13.02
N ILE A 128 -9.64 18.04 -14.00
CA ILE A 128 -9.48 16.59 -13.86
C ILE A 128 -8.00 16.26 -13.64
N ASN A 129 -7.72 15.44 -12.64
CA ASN A 129 -6.41 14.82 -12.42
C ASN A 129 -6.47 13.34 -12.81
N GLU A 130 -5.67 12.92 -13.78
CA GLU A 130 -5.47 11.51 -14.13
C GLU A 130 -4.22 10.98 -13.42
N ARG A 131 -4.42 9.98 -12.55
CA ARG A 131 -3.39 9.39 -11.70
C ARG A 131 -3.08 7.97 -12.17
N PHE A 132 -1.95 7.79 -12.84
CA PHE A 132 -1.53 6.54 -13.47
C PHE A 132 -0.79 5.63 -12.49
N LEU A 133 -0.93 4.32 -12.65
CA LEU A 133 -0.12 3.34 -11.92
C LEU A 133 1.16 2.94 -12.66
N ILE A 134 1.14 3.01 -13.99
CA ILE A 134 2.28 2.70 -14.85
C ILE A 134 2.93 4.01 -15.28
N GLY A 135 4.21 4.18 -14.97
CA GLY A 135 5.02 5.31 -15.46
C GLY A 135 5.43 5.17 -16.91
N ASP A 136 5.84 6.29 -17.51
CA ASP A 136 6.23 6.34 -18.91
C ASP A 136 7.34 5.33 -19.23
N GLY A 137 7.08 4.48 -20.23
CA GLY A 137 8.01 3.46 -20.70
C GLY A 137 8.15 2.20 -19.84
N VAL A 138 7.46 2.11 -18.69
CA VAL A 138 7.37 0.87 -17.91
C VAL A 138 6.58 -0.17 -18.72
N SER A 139 7.15 -1.35 -18.92
CA SER A 139 6.43 -2.44 -19.58
C SER A 139 5.60 -3.23 -18.57
N ARG A 140 4.45 -3.73 -19.04
CA ARG A 140 3.55 -4.61 -18.29
C ARG A 140 3.35 -5.89 -19.08
N LEU A 141 3.75 -7.02 -18.51
CA LEU A 141 3.62 -8.33 -19.13
C LEU A 141 2.83 -9.28 -18.20
N PRO A 142 1.59 -9.68 -18.55
CA PRO A 142 0.93 -10.78 -17.87
C PRO A 142 1.78 -12.06 -17.96
N VAL A 143 1.96 -12.73 -16.82
CA VAL A 143 2.78 -13.95 -16.70
C VAL A 143 1.87 -15.14 -16.42
N LYS A 144 1.98 -16.12 -17.31
CA LYS A 144 1.37 -17.44 -17.21
C LYS A 144 2.41 -18.50 -17.60
N GLU A 145 3.38 -18.71 -16.70
CA GLU A 145 4.48 -19.66 -16.87
C GLU A 145 4.46 -20.65 -15.70
N GLY A 146 4.43 -21.95 -16.00
CA GLY A 146 4.28 -22.99 -14.98
C GLY A 146 3.07 -22.74 -14.07
N ASN A 147 3.29 -22.71 -12.76
CA ASN A 147 2.23 -22.41 -11.80
C ASN A 147 2.00 -20.91 -11.61
N ILE A 148 2.95 -20.07 -12.01
CA ILE A 148 2.92 -18.62 -11.77
C ILE A 148 1.74 -17.99 -12.51
N ARG A 149 0.98 -17.17 -11.78
CA ARG A 149 -0.10 -16.31 -12.30
C ARG A 149 0.08 -14.93 -11.74
N GLY A 150 0.42 -13.98 -12.59
CA GLY A 150 0.81 -12.65 -12.15
C GLY A 150 1.07 -11.68 -13.28
N VAL A 151 1.70 -10.57 -12.96
CA VAL A 151 2.10 -9.54 -13.92
C VAL A 151 3.50 -9.06 -13.58
N LEU A 152 4.38 -9.11 -14.57
CA LEU A 152 5.74 -8.58 -14.50
C LEU A 152 5.74 -7.13 -15.01
N PHE A 153 6.27 -6.24 -14.19
CA PHE A 153 6.52 -4.85 -14.55
C PHE A 153 8.03 -4.63 -14.70
N THR A 154 8.46 -4.05 -15.81
CA THR A 154 9.87 -3.81 -16.09
C THR A 154 10.10 -2.31 -16.35
N PRO A 155 11.08 -1.68 -15.67
CA PRO A 155 11.40 -0.27 -15.90
C PRO A 155 11.86 0.00 -17.35
N PRO A 156 11.70 1.24 -17.85
CA PRO A 156 12.30 1.66 -19.12
C PRO A 156 13.83 1.64 -19.03
N GLY A 157 14.51 1.49 -20.17
CA GLY A 157 15.98 1.48 -20.26
C GLY A 157 16.58 0.08 -20.37
N SER A 158 17.92 0.01 -20.42
CA SER A 158 18.66 -1.24 -20.66
C SER A 158 18.81 -2.13 -19.43
N GLY A 159 18.60 -1.60 -18.22
CA GLY A 159 18.99 -2.28 -16.99
C GLY A 159 20.52 -2.35 -16.83
N PRO A 160 21.03 -3.21 -15.93
CA PRO A 160 20.25 -4.09 -15.05
C PRO A 160 19.46 -3.33 -13.97
N PHE A 161 18.44 -3.98 -13.43
CA PHE A 161 17.60 -3.47 -12.35
C PHE A 161 17.49 -4.49 -11.20
N PRO A 162 17.32 -4.02 -9.96
CA PRO A 162 16.93 -4.88 -8.84
C PRO A 162 15.56 -5.53 -9.06
N ALA A 163 15.43 -6.81 -8.70
CA ALA A 163 14.17 -7.55 -8.79
C ALA A 163 13.41 -7.61 -7.46
N VAL A 164 12.08 -7.49 -7.48
CA VAL A 164 11.20 -7.58 -6.31
C VAL A 164 10.01 -8.49 -6.60
N LEU A 165 9.69 -9.38 -5.66
CA LEU A 165 8.46 -10.16 -5.62
C LEU A 165 7.43 -9.45 -4.72
N ASP A 166 6.29 -9.08 -5.28
CA ASP A 166 5.21 -8.39 -4.61
C ASP A 166 4.11 -9.36 -4.17
N LEU A 167 3.92 -9.49 -2.85
CA LEU A 167 2.91 -10.35 -2.24
C LEU A 167 1.71 -9.51 -1.80
N TYR A 168 0.72 -9.35 -2.68
CA TYR A 168 -0.58 -8.76 -2.36
C TYR A 168 -1.69 -9.81 -2.37
N THR A 169 -1.46 -10.92 -1.66
CA THR A 169 -2.14 -12.18 -1.96
C THR A 169 -3.56 -12.31 -1.40
N PHE A 170 -3.89 -11.62 -0.30
CA PHE A 170 -5.18 -11.74 0.39
C PHE A 170 -6.15 -10.58 0.17
N GLY A 171 -5.83 -9.67 -0.76
CA GLY A 171 -6.66 -8.51 -1.12
C GLY A 171 -7.86 -8.81 -2.02
N GLY A 172 -8.11 -10.08 -2.38
CA GLY A 172 -9.24 -10.49 -3.22
C GLY A 172 -8.90 -10.74 -4.69
N GLY A 173 -7.66 -11.08 -5.01
CA GLY A 173 -7.16 -11.35 -6.36
C GLY A 173 -5.77 -10.75 -6.55
N LEU A 174 -5.44 -10.42 -7.80
CA LEU A 174 -4.19 -9.74 -8.14
C LEU A 174 -4.32 -8.22 -7.95
N SER A 175 -3.35 -7.60 -7.28
CA SER A 175 -3.18 -6.15 -7.27
C SER A 175 -1.90 -5.76 -7.97
N GLU A 176 -2.02 -4.84 -8.93
CA GLU A 176 -0.88 -4.32 -9.69
C GLU A 176 -0.38 -2.97 -9.14
N LYS A 177 -1.08 -2.38 -8.17
CA LYS A 177 -0.79 -1.02 -7.65
C LYS A 177 0.65 -0.88 -7.16
N ARG A 178 1.08 -1.74 -6.22
CA ARG A 178 2.39 -1.63 -5.59
C ARG A 178 3.52 -1.99 -6.57
N ALA A 179 3.36 -3.06 -7.32
CA ALA A 179 4.34 -3.49 -8.33
C ALA A 179 4.58 -2.48 -9.46
N SER A 180 3.51 -1.95 -10.06
CA SER A 180 3.63 -0.96 -11.15
C SER A 180 4.27 0.35 -10.71
N LEU A 181 3.94 0.82 -9.50
CA LEU A 181 4.55 2.01 -8.93
C LEU A 181 6.02 1.79 -8.59
N LEU A 182 6.41 0.65 -8.00
CA LEU A 182 7.83 0.32 -7.79
C LEU A 182 8.59 0.20 -9.13
N ALA A 183 7.99 -0.36 -10.18
CA ALA A 183 8.66 -0.41 -11.48
C ALA A 183 8.94 0.97 -12.06
N SER A 184 8.06 1.94 -11.79
CA SER A 184 8.28 3.34 -12.12
C SER A 184 9.42 3.99 -11.31
N ARG A 185 9.95 3.30 -10.29
CA ARG A 185 11.07 3.72 -9.43
C ARG A 185 12.37 2.92 -9.66
N GLY A 186 12.42 2.12 -10.72
CA GLY A 186 13.63 1.42 -11.18
C GLY A 186 13.77 -0.03 -10.71
N PHE A 187 12.68 -0.71 -10.36
CA PHE A 187 12.68 -2.12 -9.94
C PHE A 187 11.97 -3.01 -10.97
N VAL A 188 12.52 -4.19 -11.29
CA VAL A 188 11.73 -5.23 -11.97
C VAL A 188 10.83 -5.87 -10.92
N VAL A 189 9.52 -5.81 -11.09
CA VAL A 189 8.58 -6.30 -10.06
C VAL A 189 7.60 -7.29 -10.62
N LEU A 190 7.55 -8.48 -10.02
CA LEU A 190 6.50 -9.46 -10.28
C LEU A 190 5.49 -9.42 -9.14
N THR A 191 4.25 -9.08 -9.45
CA THR A 191 3.12 -9.32 -8.54
C THR A 191 2.44 -10.63 -8.91
N ILE A 192 2.08 -11.43 -7.91
CA ILE A 192 1.50 -12.78 -8.09
C ILE A 192 0.18 -12.93 -7.34
N ALA A 193 -0.70 -13.78 -7.89
CA ALA A 193 -1.97 -14.14 -7.27
C ALA A 193 -1.91 -15.56 -6.70
N LEU A 194 -2.51 -15.76 -5.51
CA LEU A 194 -2.67 -17.09 -4.92
C LEU A 194 -4.03 -17.74 -5.22
N TYR A 195 -5.06 -16.94 -5.49
CA TYR A 195 -6.43 -17.40 -5.71
C TYR A 195 -7.24 -16.29 -6.39
N ARG A 196 -8.44 -16.62 -6.92
CA ARG A 196 -9.39 -15.68 -7.55
C ARG A 196 -8.78 -14.85 -8.69
N HIS A 197 -7.88 -15.43 -9.47
CA HIS A 197 -7.29 -14.78 -10.64
C HIS A 197 -7.07 -15.78 -11.77
N ASP A 198 -7.52 -15.45 -12.98
CA ASP A 198 -7.44 -16.32 -14.16
C ASP A 198 -7.99 -17.73 -13.90
N ASP A 199 -7.17 -18.77 -14.07
CA ASP A 199 -7.49 -20.19 -13.85
C ASP A 199 -7.23 -20.68 -12.42
N MET A 200 -6.86 -19.77 -11.50
CA MET A 200 -6.60 -20.10 -10.10
C MET A 200 -7.91 -20.41 -9.34
N PRO A 201 -7.85 -21.26 -8.31
CA PRO A 201 -9.03 -21.62 -7.52
C PRO A 201 -9.66 -20.40 -6.83
N LYS A 202 -10.96 -20.49 -6.52
CA LYS A 202 -11.69 -19.42 -5.81
C LYS A 202 -11.28 -19.29 -4.34
N ASN A 203 -10.84 -20.39 -3.73
CA ASN A 203 -10.37 -20.45 -2.34
C ASN A 203 -9.20 -21.45 -2.29
N ILE A 204 -8.32 -21.28 -1.30
CA ILE A 204 -7.19 -22.17 -1.05
C ILE A 204 -7.28 -22.72 0.37
N GLN A 205 -6.88 -23.97 0.56
CA GLN A 205 -6.84 -24.64 1.87
C GLN A 205 -5.40 -24.82 2.39
N GLU A 206 -4.43 -24.71 1.49
CA GLU A 206 -3.00 -24.89 1.77
C GLU A 206 -2.22 -23.87 0.95
N ILE A 207 -1.06 -23.46 1.46
CA ILE A 207 -0.09 -22.66 0.73
C ILE A 207 1.21 -23.44 0.66
N HIS A 208 1.79 -23.51 -0.53
CA HIS A 208 3.03 -24.24 -0.79
C HIS A 208 4.15 -23.26 -1.13
N LEU A 209 5.28 -23.32 -0.41
CA LEU A 209 6.42 -22.45 -0.65
C LEU A 209 7.05 -22.64 -2.03
N ASP A 210 6.88 -23.83 -2.62
CA ASP A 210 7.34 -24.19 -3.96
C ASP A 210 6.83 -23.20 -5.03
N TYR A 211 5.61 -22.68 -4.85
CA TYR A 211 5.04 -21.66 -5.74
C TYR A 211 5.86 -20.36 -5.75
N PHE A 212 6.33 -19.93 -4.58
CA PHE A 212 7.14 -18.71 -4.47
C PHE A 212 8.59 -18.97 -4.88
N GLU A 213 9.11 -20.18 -4.66
CA GLU A 213 10.43 -20.59 -5.17
C GLU A 213 10.46 -20.52 -6.70
N GLU A 214 9.42 -21.03 -7.36
CA GLU A 214 9.25 -20.92 -8.83
C GLU A 214 9.23 -19.46 -9.30
N ALA A 215 8.51 -18.58 -8.59
CA ALA A 215 8.43 -17.15 -8.89
C ALA A 215 9.77 -16.41 -8.70
N ILE A 216 10.54 -16.76 -7.65
CA ILE A 216 11.87 -16.21 -7.39
C ILE A 216 12.83 -16.61 -8.52
N GLU A 217 12.83 -17.88 -8.92
CA GLU A 217 13.68 -18.34 -10.01
C GLU A 217 13.26 -17.75 -11.35
N PHE A 218 11.96 -17.55 -11.60
CA PHE A 218 11.48 -16.82 -12.78
C PHE A 218 12.01 -15.38 -12.82
N LEU A 219 11.93 -14.64 -11.70
CA LEU A 219 12.44 -13.28 -11.60
C LEU A 219 13.94 -13.19 -11.86
N LYS A 220 14.74 -14.12 -11.29
CA LYS A 220 16.20 -14.16 -11.47
C LYS A 220 16.63 -14.43 -12.91
N ARG A 221 15.77 -15.03 -13.74
CA ARG A 221 16.05 -15.32 -15.16
C ARG A 221 15.73 -14.16 -16.11
N GLN A 222 15.11 -13.08 -15.65
CA GLN A 222 14.72 -11.97 -16.53
C GLN A 222 15.95 -11.20 -17.03
N ASP A 223 16.02 -10.91 -18.32
CA ASP A 223 17.20 -10.31 -18.98
C ASP A 223 17.67 -8.98 -18.38
N LYS A 224 16.75 -8.22 -17.77
CA LYS A 224 17.06 -6.92 -17.15
C LYS A 224 17.29 -6.98 -15.65
N VAL A 225 17.35 -8.17 -15.04
CA VAL A 225 17.63 -8.32 -13.61
C VAL A 225 19.11 -8.54 -13.39
N GLY A 226 19.74 -7.70 -12.55
CA GLY A 226 21.17 -7.83 -12.21
C GLY A 226 21.48 -7.91 -10.72
N SER A 227 20.46 -7.95 -9.86
CA SER A 227 20.65 -8.21 -8.44
C SER A 227 20.98 -9.69 -8.20
N LYS A 228 21.84 -9.98 -7.21
CA LYS A 228 22.25 -11.35 -6.85
C LYS A 228 21.07 -12.27 -6.47
N GLY A 229 20.03 -11.68 -5.91
CA GLY A 229 18.76 -12.33 -5.60
C GLY A 229 17.63 -11.32 -5.73
N VAL A 230 16.52 -11.58 -5.04
CA VAL A 230 15.32 -10.75 -5.12
C VAL A 230 14.98 -10.10 -3.79
N GLY A 231 14.27 -8.97 -3.88
CA GLY A 231 13.49 -8.42 -2.80
C GLY A 231 12.14 -9.12 -2.67
N VAL A 232 11.56 -9.11 -1.48
CA VAL A 232 10.17 -9.54 -1.25
C VAL A 232 9.44 -8.45 -0.47
N ILE A 233 8.27 -8.00 -0.92
CA ILE A 233 7.42 -7.04 -0.21
C ILE A 233 6.07 -7.67 0.15
N SER A 234 5.60 -7.40 1.36
CA SER A 234 4.35 -7.95 1.87
C SER A 234 3.56 -6.94 2.69
N LEU A 235 2.26 -7.22 2.86
CA LEU A 235 1.36 -6.51 3.76
C LEU A 235 0.41 -7.51 4.45
N SER A 236 0.13 -7.31 5.73
CA SER A 236 -0.88 -8.08 6.47
C SER A 236 -0.56 -9.59 6.49
N LYS A 237 -1.53 -10.46 6.21
CA LYS A 237 -1.37 -11.92 6.12
C LYS A 237 -0.18 -12.34 5.25
N SER A 238 0.15 -11.63 4.18
CA SER A 238 1.33 -12.00 3.37
C SER A 238 2.67 -11.76 4.07
N GLY A 239 2.69 -11.08 5.21
CA GLY A 239 3.88 -10.88 6.03
C GLY A 239 4.46 -12.20 6.54
N ASP A 240 3.62 -13.13 7.02
CA ASP A 240 4.08 -14.44 7.47
C ASP A 240 4.65 -15.29 6.31
N LEU A 241 4.10 -15.12 5.09
CA LEU A 241 4.64 -15.71 3.87
C LEU A 241 6.00 -15.12 3.52
N ALA A 242 6.16 -13.79 3.56
CA ALA A 242 7.44 -13.14 3.25
C ALA A 242 8.55 -13.56 4.21
N LEU A 243 8.24 -13.66 5.51
CA LEU A 243 9.18 -14.19 6.51
C LEU A 243 9.53 -15.65 6.21
N SER A 244 8.54 -16.48 5.87
CA SER A 244 8.77 -17.89 5.53
C SER A 244 9.61 -18.04 4.27
N ILE A 245 9.32 -17.27 3.23
CA ILE A 245 10.12 -17.21 1.99
C ILE A 245 11.57 -16.84 2.32
N ALA A 246 11.80 -15.82 3.14
CA ALA A 246 13.15 -15.41 3.55
C ALA A 246 13.89 -16.46 4.41
N SER A 247 13.17 -17.22 5.23
CA SER A 247 13.74 -18.25 6.12
C SER A 247 14.04 -19.57 5.41
N TYR A 248 13.20 -19.98 4.47
CA TYR A 248 13.24 -21.34 3.89
C TYR A 248 13.77 -21.39 2.46
N LEU A 249 13.61 -20.33 1.68
CA LEU A 249 13.97 -20.32 0.26
C LEU A 249 15.32 -19.62 0.02
N PRO A 250 16.11 -20.10 -0.95
CA PRO A 250 17.32 -19.39 -1.37
C PRO A 250 16.99 -18.17 -2.23
N GLY A 251 17.98 -17.27 -2.41
CA GLY A 251 17.88 -16.16 -3.37
C GLY A 251 17.08 -14.95 -2.90
N VAL A 252 16.72 -14.87 -1.62
CA VAL A 252 16.06 -13.71 -1.01
C VAL A 252 17.12 -12.85 -0.30
N GLU A 253 17.35 -11.64 -0.81
CA GLU A 253 18.39 -10.73 -0.30
C GLU A 253 17.81 -9.62 0.58
N ALA A 254 16.56 -9.22 0.36
CA ALA A 254 15.91 -8.15 1.11
C ALA A 254 14.40 -8.39 1.28
N THR A 255 13.85 -8.26 2.49
CA THR A 255 12.44 -8.49 2.78
C THR A 255 11.83 -7.29 3.49
N VAL A 256 10.80 -6.71 2.89
CA VAL A 256 9.97 -5.67 3.48
C VAL A 256 8.71 -6.33 4.03
N TRP A 257 8.55 -6.21 5.35
CA TRP A 257 7.42 -6.72 6.10
C TRP A 257 6.61 -5.53 6.60
N ILE A 258 5.32 -5.48 6.26
CA ILE A 258 4.42 -4.37 6.62
C ILE A 258 3.23 -4.94 7.38
N ASN A 259 3.08 -4.59 8.65
CA ASN A 259 1.95 -4.96 9.49
C ASN A 259 1.57 -6.44 9.42
N GLY A 260 2.56 -7.34 9.39
CA GLY A 260 2.35 -8.78 9.30
C GLY A 260 2.17 -9.45 10.67
N CYS A 261 2.20 -10.78 10.68
CA CYS A 261 2.37 -11.58 11.90
C CYS A 261 3.76 -12.26 11.90
N SER A 262 4.33 -12.52 13.08
CA SER A 262 5.59 -13.26 13.26
C SER A 262 5.41 -14.79 13.13
N ALA A 263 4.17 -15.27 13.06
CA ALA A 263 3.80 -16.67 12.94
C ALA A 263 2.88 -16.92 11.74
N ASN A 264 2.83 -18.17 11.28
CA ASN A 264 1.92 -18.58 10.23
C ASN A 264 0.47 -18.52 10.70
N THR A 265 -0.37 -17.77 9.99
CA THR A 265 -1.78 -17.51 10.32
C THR A 265 -2.71 -18.04 9.23
N LEU A 266 -4.00 -18.23 9.56
CA LEU A 266 -5.12 -18.59 8.67
C LEU A 266 -5.03 -19.92 7.89
N ILE A 267 -3.95 -20.17 7.15
CA ILE A 267 -3.82 -21.27 6.20
C ILE A 267 -2.54 -22.07 6.50
N PRO A 268 -2.62 -23.41 6.57
CA PRO A 268 -1.45 -24.28 6.70
C PRO A 268 -0.40 -24.00 5.62
N LEU A 269 0.87 -23.96 6.04
CA LEU A 269 2.00 -23.68 5.18
C LEU A 269 2.85 -24.95 4.98
N TYR A 270 3.07 -25.29 3.72
CA TYR A 270 3.83 -26.44 3.26
C TYR A 270 5.08 -25.99 2.51
N TYR A 271 6.09 -26.85 2.53
CA TYR A 271 7.19 -26.79 1.57
C TYR A 271 7.50 -28.22 1.14
N LYS A 272 7.35 -28.48 -0.17
CA LYS A 272 7.25 -29.83 -0.72
C LYS A 272 6.11 -30.59 0.00
N ASP A 273 6.24 -31.89 0.19
CA ASP A 273 5.19 -32.72 0.81
C ASP A 273 5.13 -32.62 2.35
N ARG A 274 5.65 -31.55 2.96
CA ARG A 274 5.70 -31.39 4.42
C ARG A 274 5.09 -30.08 4.86
N GLN A 275 4.17 -30.15 5.82
CA GLN A 275 3.73 -28.98 6.56
C GLN A 275 4.89 -28.48 7.42
N ILE A 276 5.33 -27.24 7.19
CA ILE A 276 6.49 -26.67 7.87
C ILE A 276 6.11 -25.82 9.08
N ARG A 277 4.85 -25.35 9.14
CA ARG A 277 4.33 -24.55 10.26
C ARG A 277 2.87 -24.89 10.53
N SER A 278 2.52 -24.98 11.81
CA SER A 278 1.12 -25.02 12.23
C SER A 278 0.46 -23.66 12.00
N VAL A 279 -0.88 -23.61 12.08
CA VAL A 279 -1.63 -22.36 11.99
C VAL A 279 -1.80 -21.80 13.38
N LEU A 280 -1.38 -20.55 13.58
CA LEU A 280 -1.63 -19.82 14.81
C LEU A 280 -3.14 -19.67 15.00
N THR A 281 -3.60 -20.12 16.15
CA THR A 281 -5.02 -20.13 16.51
C THR A 281 -5.50 -18.73 16.87
N PHE A 282 -6.81 -18.52 16.79
CA PHE A 282 -7.48 -17.30 17.21
C PHE A 282 -8.65 -17.62 18.13
N ASP A 283 -9.00 -16.68 19.00
CA ASP A 283 -10.13 -16.75 19.92
C ASP A 283 -11.20 -15.73 19.54
N ALA A 284 -12.28 -16.21 18.92
CA ALA A 284 -13.41 -15.39 18.50
C ALA A 284 -14.14 -14.73 19.69
N LYS A 285 -13.98 -15.22 20.93
CA LYS A 285 -14.60 -14.60 22.11
C LYS A 285 -13.94 -13.26 22.47
N LYS A 286 -12.74 -12.98 21.95
CA LYS A 286 -12.01 -11.72 22.16
C LYS A 286 -12.36 -10.65 21.12
N VAL A 287 -13.32 -10.90 20.23
CA VAL A 287 -13.86 -9.87 19.34
C VAL A 287 -14.58 -8.82 20.19
N ILE A 288 -14.21 -7.56 20.02
CA ILE A 288 -14.84 -6.43 20.70
C ILE A 288 -15.85 -5.80 19.74
N PHE A 289 -17.12 -5.80 20.16
CA PHE A 289 -18.19 -5.13 19.43
C PHE A 289 -18.15 -3.63 19.72
N THR A 290 -18.34 -2.82 18.70
CA THR A 290 -18.39 -1.36 18.84
C THR A 290 -19.83 -0.88 18.69
N GLU A 291 -20.06 0.41 18.93
CA GLU A 291 -21.35 1.05 18.66
C GLU A 291 -21.67 1.13 17.15
N THR A 292 -20.67 0.91 16.29
CA THR A 292 -20.81 0.82 14.83
C THR A 292 -20.96 -0.63 14.37
N GLU A 293 -21.32 -0.85 13.10
CA GLU A 293 -21.37 -2.21 12.53
C GLU A 293 -19.99 -2.90 12.47
N ALA A 294 -18.90 -2.15 12.60
CA ALA A 294 -17.55 -2.69 12.61
C ALA A 294 -17.17 -3.27 13.97
N VAL A 295 -16.41 -4.35 13.96
CA VAL A 295 -15.83 -4.98 15.16
C VAL A 295 -14.33 -4.74 15.25
N ASN A 296 -13.79 -4.72 16.46
CA ASN A 296 -12.36 -4.72 16.72
C ASN A 296 -11.88 -6.16 16.93
N ILE A 297 -10.91 -6.58 16.10
CA ILE A 297 -10.37 -7.93 16.09
C ILE A 297 -8.93 -8.03 16.62
N LYS A 298 -8.33 -6.91 17.04
CA LYS A 298 -6.91 -6.81 17.44
C LYS A 298 -6.45 -7.92 18.38
N TYR A 299 -7.30 -8.26 19.35
CA TYR A 299 -6.97 -9.19 20.44
C TYR A 299 -7.39 -10.63 20.15
N THR A 300 -7.92 -10.91 18.96
CA THR A 300 -8.41 -12.26 18.61
C THR A 300 -7.28 -13.24 18.37
N GLN A 301 -6.14 -12.79 17.85
CA GLN A 301 -5.01 -13.66 17.58
C GLN A 301 -4.33 -14.11 18.89
N ASN A 302 -4.12 -15.41 19.04
CA ASN A 302 -3.39 -15.92 20.20
C ASN A 302 -1.91 -15.54 20.11
N SER A 303 -1.24 -15.51 21.26
CA SER A 303 0.17 -15.14 21.33
C SER A 303 1.03 -16.17 20.57
N PRO A 304 1.83 -15.75 19.57
CA PRO A 304 2.81 -16.60 18.91
C PRO A 304 3.87 -17.18 19.87
N LEU A 305 4.09 -16.50 21.00
CA LEU A 305 5.09 -16.85 22.00
C LEU A 305 4.61 -17.87 23.05
N ALA A 306 3.31 -18.17 23.08
CA ALA A 306 2.78 -19.18 23.98
C ALA A 306 3.34 -20.57 23.61
N GLU A 307 3.59 -21.43 24.62
CA GLU A 307 4.26 -22.73 24.42
C GLU A 307 3.53 -23.59 23.39
N GLU A 308 2.20 -23.60 23.45
CA GLU A 308 1.31 -24.33 22.55
C GLU A 308 1.31 -23.81 21.10
N ASN A 309 1.81 -22.60 20.85
CA ASN A 309 1.80 -21.95 19.54
C ASN A 309 3.20 -21.86 18.90
N LYS A 310 4.26 -22.32 19.58
CA LYS A 310 5.64 -22.20 19.09
C LYS A 310 5.87 -22.81 17.71
N ASP A 311 5.12 -23.85 17.36
CA ASP A 311 5.21 -24.50 16.05
C ASP A 311 4.75 -23.59 14.90
N ALA A 312 3.89 -22.60 15.16
CA ALA A 312 3.44 -21.64 14.16
C ALA A 312 4.47 -20.54 13.90
N LEU A 313 5.38 -20.30 14.85
CA LEU A 313 6.33 -19.20 14.82
C LEU A 313 7.39 -19.39 13.71
N ILE A 314 7.62 -18.35 12.90
CA ILE A 314 8.51 -18.45 11.74
C ILE A 314 9.96 -18.25 12.18
N PRO A 315 10.93 -19.05 11.69
CA PRO A 315 12.30 -19.03 12.19
C PRO A 315 13.14 -17.99 11.42
N ILE A 316 12.84 -16.70 11.64
CA ILE A 316 13.47 -15.59 10.91
C ILE A 316 14.98 -15.49 11.15
N GLU A 317 15.50 -16.06 12.24
CA GLU A 317 16.94 -16.19 12.50
C GLU A 317 17.68 -17.03 11.45
N GLN A 318 16.97 -17.91 10.75
CA GLN A 318 17.53 -18.73 9.68
C GLN A 318 17.70 -17.94 8.37
N ALA A 319 16.98 -16.83 8.23
CA ALA A 319 17.09 -15.99 7.03
C ALA A 319 18.48 -15.36 6.93
N LYS A 320 18.96 -15.29 5.69
CA LYS A 320 20.26 -14.67 5.34
C LYS A 320 20.10 -13.24 4.82
N GLY A 321 19.01 -12.97 4.11
CA GLY A 321 18.69 -11.64 3.59
C GLY A 321 18.39 -10.63 4.68
N ARG A 322 18.29 -9.35 4.31
CA ARG A 322 18.01 -8.24 5.23
C ARG A 322 16.52 -8.02 5.40
N PHE A 323 16.11 -7.50 6.56
CA PHE A 323 14.72 -7.14 6.84
C PHE A 323 14.54 -5.63 6.97
N LEU A 324 13.41 -5.13 6.45
CA LEU A 324 12.82 -3.88 6.88
C LEU A 324 11.46 -4.20 7.51
N PHE A 325 11.36 -4.04 8.82
CA PHE A 325 10.09 -4.18 9.53
C PHE A 325 9.40 -2.82 9.61
N VAL A 326 8.17 -2.77 9.12
CA VAL A 326 7.27 -1.61 9.22
C VAL A 326 6.06 -2.00 10.05
N ALA A 327 5.87 -1.32 11.17
CA ALA A 327 4.73 -1.53 12.06
C ALA A 327 3.91 -0.25 12.24
N SER A 328 2.60 -0.41 12.35
CA SER A 328 1.65 0.64 12.70
C SER A 328 1.22 0.45 14.15
N GLU A 329 1.28 1.51 14.96
CA GLU A 329 1.01 1.39 16.40
C GLU A 329 -0.49 1.32 16.71
N GLU A 330 -1.32 1.92 15.85
CA GLU A 330 -2.78 1.85 15.91
C GLU A 330 -3.35 0.79 14.96
N ASP A 331 -2.61 -0.29 14.71
CA ASP A 331 -3.14 -1.46 13.99
C ASP A 331 -4.22 -2.15 14.84
N LEU A 332 -5.43 -2.24 14.29
CA LEU A 332 -6.59 -2.89 14.91
C LEU A 332 -6.94 -4.25 14.29
N ASN A 333 -6.18 -4.72 13.28
CA ASN A 333 -6.29 -6.09 12.78
C ASN A 333 -5.59 -7.06 13.75
N TRP A 334 -4.38 -6.71 14.18
CA TRP A 334 -3.57 -7.43 15.17
C TRP A 334 -2.45 -6.54 15.71
N ASP A 335 -1.67 -7.01 16.67
CA ASP A 335 -0.59 -6.24 17.28
C ASP A 335 0.73 -6.29 16.48
N SER A 336 0.73 -5.59 15.34
CA SER A 336 1.91 -5.50 14.44
C SER A 336 3.16 -4.96 15.14
N LYS A 337 3.00 -4.03 16.10
CA LYS A 337 4.12 -3.46 16.86
C LYS A 337 4.74 -4.48 17.80
N ALA A 338 3.92 -5.23 18.54
CA ALA A 338 4.41 -6.29 19.41
C ALA A 338 5.13 -7.39 18.61
N TYR A 339 4.58 -7.80 17.46
CA TYR A 339 5.25 -8.78 16.58
C TYR A 339 6.58 -8.25 16.06
N MET A 340 6.67 -6.97 15.67
CA MET A 340 7.94 -6.37 15.25
C MET A 340 8.99 -6.41 16.37
N ASP A 341 8.62 -6.00 17.59
CA ASP A 341 9.54 -5.98 18.73
C ASP A 341 10.04 -7.39 19.09
N GLU A 342 9.15 -8.37 19.06
CA GLU A 342 9.49 -9.79 19.23
C GLU A 342 10.51 -10.26 18.19
N MET A 343 10.26 -9.98 16.91
CA MET A 343 11.13 -10.39 15.81
C MET A 343 12.51 -9.73 15.90
N VAL A 344 12.55 -8.42 16.18
CA VAL A 344 13.80 -7.66 16.40
C VAL A 344 14.61 -8.28 17.53
N GLU A 345 13.96 -8.55 18.66
CA GLU A 345 14.62 -9.13 19.82
C GLU A 345 15.12 -10.56 19.54
N ARG A 346 14.32 -11.37 18.83
CA ARG A 346 14.73 -12.71 18.40
C ARG A 346 15.97 -12.67 17.52
N LEU A 347 16.04 -11.77 16.54
CA LEU A 347 17.22 -11.60 15.69
C LEU A 347 18.44 -11.20 16.51
N LYS A 348 18.32 -10.21 17.41
CA LYS A 348 19.42 -9.79 18.30
C LYS A 348 19.95 -10.94 19.16
N ARG A 349 19.08 -11.75 19.76
CA ARG A 349 19.49 -12.92 20.57
C ARG A 349 20.25 -13.97 19.78
N HIS A 350 20.02 -14.06 18.47
CA HIS A 350 20.76 -14.95 17.57
C HIS A 350 21.98 -14.27 16.91
N GLY A 351 22.40 -13.11 17.41
CA GLY A 351 23.58 -12.39 16.92
C GLY A 351 23.40 -11.80 15.53
N LYS A 352 22.16 -11.52 15.11
CA LYS A 352 21.83 -10.96 13.80
C LYS A 352 21.65 -9.45 13.89
N ASP A 353 22.19 -8.74 12.90
CA ASP A 353 22.09 -7.28 12.71
C ASP A 353 21.57 -6.89 11.31
N ASN A 354 21.08 -7.88 10.55
CA ASN A 354 20.57 -7.75 9.19
C ASN A 354 19.13 -7.20 9.15
N PHE A 355 18.79 -6.21 9.97
CA PHE A 355 17.44 -5.63 9.96
C PHE A 355 17.42 -4.13 10.27
N GLU A 356 16.40 -3.47 9.75
CA GLU A 356 15.93 -2.15 10.14
C GLU A 356 14.48 -2.26 10.62
N SER A 357 14.07 -1.39 11.54
CA SER A 357 12.68 -1.31 11.99
C SER A 357 12.21 0.15 12.04
N VAL A 358 10.93 0.36 11.72
CA VAL A 358 10.24 1.63 11.87
C VAL A 358 8.82 1.37 12.35
N SER A 359 8.38 2.13 13.35
CA SER A 359 6.97 2.18 13.75
C SER A 359 6.37 3.55 13.50
N TYR A 360 5.09 3.59 13.17
CA TYR A 360 4.34 4.81 12.90
C TYR A 360 3.20 4.98 13.91
N PRO A 361 3.35 5.91 14.87
CA PRO A 361 2.26 6.33 15.74
C PRO A 361 1.08 6.89 14.93
N GLY A 362 -0.15 6.52 15.27
CA GLY A 362 -1.36 6.97 14.58
C GLY A 362 -1.60 6.35 13.20
N ALA A 363 -0.71 5.48 12.70
CA ALA A 363 -0.96 4.70 11.50
C ALA A 363 -1.77 3.44 11.82
N GLY A 364 -2.50 2.92 10.83
CA GLY A 364 -3.38 1.76 10.93
C GLY A 364 -2.91 0.60 10.06
N HIS A 365 -3.74 -0.44 9.94
CA HIS A 365 -3.34 -1.70 9.30
C HIS A 365 -2.95 -1.59 7.81
N TYR A 366 -3.73 -0.87 7.01
CA TYR A 366 -3.54 -0.81 5.55
C TYR A 366 -2.58 0.29 5.12
N MET A 367 -1.28 0.04 5.28
CA MET A 367 -0.22 0.92 4.80
C MET A 367 0.07 0.64 3.31
N GLU A 368 -0.38 1.52 2.43
CA GLU A 368 -0.33 1.35 0.97
C GLU A 368 0.58 2.41 0.32
N PRO A 369 0.81 2.34 -1.02
CA PRO A 369 1.44 3.45 -1.72
C PRO A 369 0.60 4.74 -1.57
N PRO A 370 1.24 5.92 -1.39
CA PRO A 370 0.61 7.13 -0.87
C PRO A 370 -0.56 7.68 -1.69
N TYR A 371 -1.28 8.60 -1.04
CA TYR A 371 -2.33 9.46 -1.62
C TYR A 371 -3.61 8.74 -2.03
N GLY A 372 -3.79 7.49 -1.59
CA GLY A 372 -5.09 6.85 -1.59
C GLY A 372 -5.97 7.36 -0.44
N PRO A 373 -7.31 7.24 -0.55
CA PRO A 373 -8.21 7.53 0.56
C PRO A 373 -7.93 6.63 1.78
N TYR A 374 -7.80 7.24 2.95
CA TYR A 374 -7.67 6.53 4.22
C TYR A 374 -8.94 5.71 4.53
N CYS A 375 -8.75 4.48 5.01
CA CYS A 375 -9.85 3.55 5.28
C CYS A 375 -9.85 3.08 6.75
N PRO A 376 -10.69 3.66 7.63
CA PRO A 376 -10.73 3.28 9.05
C PRO A 376 -11.34 1.90 9.28
N SER A 377 -12.21 1.45 8.37
CA SER A 377 -12.92 0.17 8.49
C SER A 377 -13.43 -0.33 7.14
N SER A 378 -13.48 -1.64 6.97
CA SER A 378 -14.11 -2.27 5.80
C SER A 378 -14.45 -3.73 6.06
N PHE A 379 -15.19 -4.35 5.14
CA PHE A 379 -15.48 -5.78 5.19
C PHE A 379 -14.20 -6.63 5.22
N HIS A 380 -14.08 -7.53 6.20
CA HIS A 380 -13.00 -8.49 6.30
C HIS A 380 -13.47 -9.86 5.81
N GLY A 381 -12.84 -10.40 4.76
CA GLY A 381 -13.27 -11.65 4.12
C GLY A 381 -13.31 -12.88 5.04
N PHE A 382 -12.30 -13.04 5.91
CA PHE A 382 -12.23 -14.12 6.89
C PHE A 382 -13.25 -13.97 8.05
N VAL A 383 -13.36 -12.78 8.64
CA VAL A 383 -14.28 -12.50 9.76
C VAL A 383 -15.75 -12.44 9.29
N GLY A 384 -16.00 -12.13 8.02
CA GLY A 384 -17.32 -12.12 7.42
C GLY A 384 -18.18 -10.89 7.76
N ARG A 385 -17.56 -9.81 8.25
CA ARG A 385 -18.23 -8.53 8.61
C ARG A 385 -17.24 -7.36 8.55
N PRO A 386 -17.72 -6.10 8.64
CA PRO A 386 -16.83 -4.95 8.80
C PRO A 386 -15.95 -5.07 10.05
N VAL A 387 -14.68 -4.71 9.91
CA VAL A 387 -13.73 -4.61 11.04
C VAL A 387 -13.04 -3.25 11.01
N LEU A 388 -12.52 -2.83 12.17
CA LEU A 388 -11.68 -1.65 12.28
C LEU A 388 -10.24 -1.97 11.87
N TRP A 389 -9.63 -1.05 11.12
CA TRP A 389 -8.22 -1.12 10.71
C TRP A 389 -7.32 -0.18 11.51
N GLY A 390 -7.92 0.83 12.14
CA GLY A 390 -7.26 1.78 13.03
C GLY A 390 -6.49 2.90 12.34
N GLY A 391 -5.74 3.65 13.13
CA GLY A 391 -5.05 4.88 12.73
C GLY A 391 -5.95 6.12 12.64
N GLU A 392 -5.34 7.25 12.29
CA GLU A 392 -6.00 8.52 12.01
C GLU A 392 -5.59 9.02 10.62
N ALA A 393 -6.52 9.60 9.87
CA ALA A 393 -6.34 9.86 8.44
C ALA A 393 -5.06 10.67 8.10
N LYS A 394 -4.79 11.75 8.83
CA LYS A 394 -3.63 12.63 8.60
C LYS A 394 -2.30 11.94 8.91
N THR A 395 -2.18 11.33 10.09
CA THR A 395 -0.94 10.66 10.51
C THR A 395 -0.68 9.41 9.69
N HIS A 396 -1.73 8.67 9.34
CA HIS A 396 -1.67 7.53 8.43
C HIS A 396 -1.15 7.94 7.05
N ALA A 397 -1.72 8.98 6.43
CA ALA A 397 -1.28 9.46 5.12
C ALA A 397 0.19 9.93 5.13
N ALA A 398 0.62 10.61 6.19
CA ALA A 398 2.02 11.00 6.36
C ALA A 398 2.95 9.78 6.52
N ALA A 399 2.50 8.76 7.26
CA ALA A 399 3.24 7.52 7.44
C ALA A 399 3.40 6.75 6.13
N GLU A 400 2.38 6.69 5.26
CA GLU A 400 2.48 6.07 3.94
C GLU A 400 3.55 6.74 3.07
N VAL A 401 3.59 8.07 3.05
CA VAL A 401 4.60 8.84 2.29
C VAL A 401 6.02 8.50 2.76
N HIS A 402 6.24 8.52 4.08
CA HIS A 402 7.56 8.21 4.63
C HIS A 402 7.94 6.74 4.41
N MET A 403 7.02 5.81 4.68
CA MET A 403 7.22 4.37 4.46
C MET A 403 7.58 4.09 3.01
N TRP A 404 6.84 4.64 2.06
CA TRP A 404 7.05 4.37 0.64
C TRP A 404 8.43 4.80 0.16
N LYS A 405 8.91 5.95 0.63
CA LYS A 405 10.29 6.41 0.38
C LYS A 405 11.31 5.45 1.01
N LYS A 406 11.12 5.08 2.28
CA LYS A 406 12.03 4.19 3.01
C LYS A 406 12.14 2.80 2.36
N ILE A 407 11.04 2.24 1.86
CA ILE A 407 11.01 0.96 1.13
C ILE A 407 11.91 1.02 -0.11
N GLN A 408 11.80 2.10 -0.89
CA GLN A 408 12.61 2.26 -2.10
C GLN A 408 14.10 2.42 -1.75
N GLU A 409 14.43 3.20 -0.72
CA GLU A 409 15.81 3.38 -0.24
C GLU A 409 16.41 2.05 0.25
N PHE A 410 15.65 1.28 1.03
CA PHE A 410 16.04 -0.03 1.52
C PHE A 410 16.36 -0.99 0.37
N TYR A 411 15.49 -1.09 -0.64
CA TYR A 411 15.75 -1.95 -1.79
C TYR A 411 16.92 -1.46 -2.65
N ARG A 412 17.07 -0.15 -2.90
CA ARG A 412 18.25 0.36 -3.63
C ARG A 412 19.56 0.01 -2.91
N THR A 413 19.53 0.03 -1.58
CA THR A 413 20.72 -0.24 -0.76
C THR A 413 21.07 -1.73 -0.73
N HIS A 414 20.07 -2.62 -0.72
CA HIS A 414 20.30 -4.05 -0.45
C HIS A 414 20.07 -5.00 -1.62
N LEU A 415 19.56 -4.49 -2.74
CA LEU A 415 19.44 -5.22 -4.01
C LEU A 415 20.37 -4.67 -5.09
N SER A 416 21.49 -4.06 -4.70
CA SER A 416 22.44 -3.47 -5.65
C SER A 416 22.80 -4.46 -6.76
N CYS A 417 22.74 -3.99 -8.01
CA CYS A 417 23.18 -4.77 -9.15
C CYS A 417 24.71 -4.69 -9.23
N ASP A 418 25.39 -5.80 -9.50
CA ASP A 418 26.83 -5.77 -9.72
C ASP A 418 27.11 -5.07 -11.07
N ASP A 419 28.01 -4.07 -11.09
CA ASP A 419 28.40 -3.33 -12.30
C ASP A 419 29.00 -4.21 -13.42
N THR A 420 29.26 -5.49 -13.14
CA THR A 420 30.07 -6.38 -13.98
C THR A 420 29.34 -7.04 -15.15
N GLN A 421 28.02 -6.87 -15.30
CA GLN A 421 27.27 -7.47 -16.42
C GLN A 421 27.16 -6.59 -17.68
N THR A 422 27.86 -5.45 -17.75
CA THR A 422 27.83 -4.52 -18.90
C THR A 422 28.85 -4.83 -20.02
N LYS A 423 29.28 -6.09 -20.19
CA LYS A 423 30.04 -6.46 -21.41
C LYS A 423 29.08 -6.94 -22.50
N PRO A 424 28.96 -6.22 -23.63
CA PRO A 424 28.18 -6.69 -24.76
C PRO A 424 28.82 -8.00 -25.25
N ARG A 425 28.01 -9.05 -25.37
CA ARG A 425 28.40 -10.23 -26.15
C ARG A 425 28.45 -9.78 -27.61
N LEU A 426 29.67 -9.58 -28.11
CA LEU A 426 29.99 -9.39 -29.53
C LEU A 426 29.71 -10.66 -30.33
#